data_AF-B6WT78-F1
#
_entry.id   AF-B6WT78-F1
#
_cell.length_a   1.000
_cell.length_b   1.000
_cell.length_c   1.000
_cell.angle_alpha   90.00
_cell.angle_beta   90.00
_cell.angle_gamma   90.00
#
_symmetry.space_group_name_H-M   'P 1'
#
loop_
_entity.id
_entity.type
_entity.pdbx_description
1 polymer ?
#
loop_
_entity_poly.entity_id
_entity_poly.type
_entity_poly.pdbx_seq_one_letter_code
_entity_poly.pdbx_strand_id
1 'polypeptide(L)'
;FAAAEFATFARAGLFADWAAGQTYAKGYRLAHKGIVYEVMQEVTAIENQPPDATGMLAVYRPLSVDPETGDEPDGSREHPFAFLYGMDVKNGSYYSYEGKLWLARADMPACVWTPGTEGLWQWEEAGAI
;
A
#
# COMPACT_ATOMS: atom_id res chain seq x y z
N PHE A 1 -12.30 -20.37 27.79
CA PHE A 1 -11.85 -19.24 26.95
C PHE A 1 -12.92 -18.99 25.92
N ALA A 2 -13.56 -17.82 25.97
CA ALA A 2 -14.79 -17.54 25.21
C ALA A 2 -14.45 -16.77 23.92
N ALA A 3 -15.16 -17.07 22.83
CA ALA A 3 -14.94 -16.51 21.49
C ALA A 3 -14.93 -14.96 21.43
N ALA A 4 -15.48 -14.29 22.43
CA ALA A 4 -15.45 -12.84 22.55
C ALA A 4 -14.04 -12.26 22.78
N GLU A 5 -13.11 -13.04 23.36
CA GLU A 5 -11.73 -12.57 23.60
C GLU A 5 -10.90 -12.53 22.30
N PHE A 6 -11.27 -13.30 21.27
CA PHE A 6 -10.64 -13.22 19.95
C PHE A 6 -11.11 -12.00 19.13
N ALA A 7 -12.31 -11.49 19.37
CA ALA A 7 -12.83 -10.32 18.67
C ALA A 7 -12.14 -9.01 19.11
N THR A 8 -11.62 -8.95 20.33
CA THR A 8 -10.86 -7.79 20.84
C THR A 8 -9.41 -7.80 20.35
N PHE A 9 -8.79 -8.97 20.16
CA PHE A 9 -7.46 -9.11 19.54
C PHE A 9 -7.47 -9.00 18.01
N ALA A 10 -8.62 -9.23 17.36
CA ALA A 10 -8.77 -8.96 15.93
C ALA A 10 -8.87 -7.46 15.59
N ARG A 11 -9.06 -6.60 16.61
CA ARG A 11 -9.37 -5.17 16.43
C ARG A 11 -8.18 -4.21 16.63
N ALA A 12 -7.03 -4.74 17.05
CA ALA A 12 -5.74 -4.06 17.09
C ALA A 12 -4.65 -5.10 16.73
N GLY A 13 -4.01 -4.99 15.56
CA GLY A 13 -2.89 -5.85 15.19
C GLY A 13 -3.14 -6.87 14.07
N LEU A 14 -3.91 -6.52 13.03
CA LEU A 14 -3.93 -7.32 11.81
C LEU A 14 -2.54 -7.36 11.14
N PHE A 15 -1.85 -6.21 11.16
CA PHE A 15 -0.46 -6.08 10.74
C PHE A 15 0.38 -5.61 11.92
N ALA A 16 1.52 -6.26 12.17
CA ALA A 16 2.44 -5.81 13.20
C ALA A 16 3.11 -4.50 12.76
N ASP A 17 3.31 -3.57 13.69
CA ASP A 17 4.10 -2.36 13.42
C ASP A 17 5.55 -2.72 13.09
N TRP A 18 6.11 -2.02 12.10
CA TRP A 18 7.52 -2.12 11.74
C TRP A 18 8.41 -1.79 12.94
N ALA A 19 9.42 -2.62 13.18
CA ALA A 19 10.41 -2.42 14.22
C ALA A 19 11.81 -2.71 13.68
N ALA A 20 12.75 -1.81 13.97
CA ALA A 20 14.16 -2.02 13.68
C ALA A 20 14.71 -3.25 14.43
N GLY A 21 15.69 -3.92 13.84
CA GLY A 21 16.31 -5.13 14.38
C GLY A 21 15.53 -6.42 14.15
N GLN A 22 14.30 -6.35 13.63
CA GLN A 22 13.54 -7.54 13.23
C GLN A 22 13.90 -7.99 11.82
N THR A 23 13.90 -9.30 11.59
CA THR A 23 14.01 -9.87 10.25
C THR A 23 12.62 -10.17 9.71
N TYR A 24 12.31 -9.61 8.54
CA TYR A 24 11.06 -9.84 7.82
C TYR A 24 11.33 -10.64 6.55
N ALA A 25 10.53 -11.67 6.32
CA ALA A 25 10.59 -12.47 5.09
C ALA A 25 9.91 -11.74 3.92
N LYS A 26 10.29 -12.09 2.69
CA LYS A 26 9.56 -11.65 1.49
C LYS A 26 8.08 -12.06 1.56
N GLY A 27 7.18 -11.15 1.18
CA GLY A 27 5.73 -11.29 1.25
C GLY A 27 5.14 -10.97 2.62
N TYR A 28 5.96 -10.71 3.65
CA TYR A 28 5.46 -10.28 4.95
C TYR A 28 4.78 -8.92 4.83
N ARG A 29 3.67 -8.72 5.56
CA ARG A 29 2.95 -7.45 5.59
C ARG A 29 2.99 -6.84 6.98
N LEU A 30 3.31 -5.56 7.03
CA LEU A 30 3.52 -4.81 8.27
C LEU A 30 2.92 -3.41 8.17
N ALA A 31 2.63 -2.79 9.30
CA ALA A 31 2.19 -1.42 9.37
C ALA A 31 3.36 -0.47 9.64
N HIS A 32 3.35 0.71 9.04
CA HIS A 32 4.23 1.80 9.40
C HIS A 32 3.53 3.14 9.16
N LYS A 33 3.38 3.96 10.21
CA LYS A 33 2.72 5.27 10.16
C LYS A 33 1.32 5.22 9.51
N GLY A 34 0.55 4.18 9.83
CA GLY A 34 -0.82 3.98 9.32
C GLY A 34 -0.91 3.47 7.88
N ILE A 35 0.20 3.11 7.24
CA ILE A 35 0.22 2.49 5.91
C ILE A 35 0.67 1.04 6.05
N VAL A 36 -0.01 0.12 5.36
CA VAL A 36 0.42 -1.28 5.25
C VAL A 36 1.43 -1.40 4.12
N TYR A 37 2.56 -2.07 4.38
CA TYR A 37 3.59 -2.36 3.40
C TYR A 37 3.76 -3.87 3.23
N GLU A 38 4.05 -4.29 2.00
CA GLU A 38 4.56 -5.62 1.69
C GLU A 38 6.10 -5.60 1.58
N VAL A 39 6.73 -6.60 2.18
CA VAL A 39 8.17 -6.82 2.14
C VAL A 39 8.54 -7.52 0.84
N MET A 40 9.29 -6.87 -0.03
CA MET A 40 9.58 -7.36 -1.38
C MET A 40 10.78 -8.31 -1.45
N GLN A 41 11.61 -8.31 -0.41
CA GLN A 41 12.74 -9.20 -0.23
C GLN A 41 13.01 -9.39 1.26
N GLU A 42 13.59 -10.53 1.64
CA GLU A 42 14.00 -10.74 3.03
C GLU A 42 14.95 -9.62 3.48
N VAL A 43 14.70 -9.06 4.65
CA VAL A 43 15.45 -7.92 5.19
C VAL A 43 15.53 -8.01 6.70
N THR A 44 16.69 -7.66 7.26
CA THR A 44 16.79 -7.29 8.68
C THR A 44 16.65 -5.78 8.78
N ALA A 45 15.58 -5.31 9.41
CA ALA A 45 15.21 -3.91 9.48
C ALA A 45 16.28 -3.09 10.22
N ILE A 46 16.62 -1.92 9.68
CA ILE A 46 17.59 -1.00 10.25
C ILE A 46 16.87 0.32 10.55
N GLU A 47 17.14 0.92 11.71
CA GLU A 47 16.42 2.11 12.21
C GLU A 47 16.41 3.29 11.23
N ASN A 48 17.49 3.49 10.48
CA ASN A 48 17.61 4.57 9.49
C ASN A 48 17.05 4.21 8.09
N GLN A 49 16.47 3.02 7.94
CA GLN A 49 15.88 2.51 6.71
C GLN A 49 14.42 2.06 6.93
N PRO A 50 13.54 2.92 7.50
CA PRO A 50 12.13 2.58 7.65
C PRO A 50 11.42 2.46 6.29
N PRO A 51 10.21 1.87 6.24
CA PRO A 51 9.47 1.66 5.00
C PRO A 51 9.25 2.89 4.12
N ASP A 52 9.09 4.07 4.73
CA ASP A 52 8.87 5.34 4.03
C ASP A 52 10.17 6.10 3.68
N ALA A 53 11.35 5.56 4.00
CA ALA A 53 12.62 6.22 3.72
C ALA A 53 12.97 6.20 2.22
N THR A 54 13.72 7.22 1.81
CA THR A 54 14.22 7.33 0.43
C THR A 54 15.07 6.11 0.07
N GLY A 55 14.79 5.50 -1.09
CA GLY A 55 15.48 4.30 -1.56
C GLY A 55 14.92 2.97 -1.02
N MET A 56 13.97 3.00 -0.09
CA MET A 56 13.43 1.78 0.54
C MET A 56 12.32 1.10 -0.25
N LEU A 57 11.90 1.68 -1.37
CA LEU A 57 10.91 1.09 -2.27
C LEU A 57 11.34 -0.31 -2.72
N ALA A 58 12.61 -0.61 -2.99
CA ALA A 58 13.01 -1.98 -3.36
C ALA A 58 12.76 -3.03 -2.27
N VAL A 59 12.54 -2.62 -1.02
CA VAL A 59 12.34 -3.47 0.15
C VAL A 59 10.89 -3.46 0.63
N TYR A 60 10.24 -2.29 0.64
CA TYR A 60 8.89 -2.11 1.16
C TYR A 60 8.00 -1.45 0.11
N ARG A 61 6.88 -2.11 -0.24
CA ARG A 61 5.85 -1.57 -1.14
C ARG A 61 4.61 -1.19 -0.33
N PRO A 62 4.17 0.07 -0.35
CA PRO A 62 2.90 0.41 0.27
C PRO A 62 1.76 -0.28 -0.49
N LEU A 63 0.72 -0.67 0.24
CA LEU A 63 -0.47 -1.32 -0.29
C LEU A 63 -1.69 -0.45 -0.02
N SER A 64 -2.62 -0.41 -0.99
CA SER A 64 -3.97 0.11 -0.80
C SER A 64 -4.79 -0.91 0.00
N VAL A 65 -4.50 -1.06 1.28
CA VAL A 65 -5.23 -1.92 2.21
C VAL A 65 -5.74 -1.03 3.33
N ASP A 66 -6.99 -1.24 3.76
CA ASP A 66 -7.46 -0.63 5.00
C ASP A 66 -6.62 -1.17 6.18
N PRO A 67 -5.85 -0.33 6.89
CA PRO A 67 -4.95 -0.80 7.94
C PRO A 67 -5.68 -1.35 9.18
N GLU A 68 -6.96 -1.01 9.37
CA GLU A 68 -7.77 -1.48 10.49
C GLU A 68 -8.50 -2.79 10.15
N THR A 69 -9.08 -2.90 8.96
CA THR A 69 -9.89 -4.08 8.57
C THR A 69 -9.11 -5.11 7.74
N GLY A 70 -8.06 -4.69 7.05
CA GLY A 70 -7.35 -5.52 6.07
C GLY A 70 -8.02 -5.62 4.71
N ASP A 71 -9.10 -4.88 4.49
CA ASP A 71 -9.83 -4.93 3.23
C ASP A 71 -8.97 -4.40 2.09
N GLU A 72 -8.92 -5.18 1.01
CA GLU A 72 -8.27 -4.79 -0.25
C GLU A 72 -9.35 -4.49 -1.29
N PRO A 73 -9.39 -3.28 -1.87
CA PRO A 73 -10.18 -3.02 -3.05
C PRO A 73 -9.68 -3.86 -4.22
N ASP A 74 -10.54 -4.14 -5.19
CA ASP A 74 -10.18 -4.97 -6.35
C ASP A 74 -9.64 -4.17 -7.55
N GLY A 75 -9.66 -2.83 -7.45
CA GLY A 75 -9.22 -1.93 -8.51
C GLY A 75 -10.25 -1.73 -9.61
N SER A 76 -11.51 -2.16 -9.39
CA SER A 76 -12.65 -1.79 -10.22
C SER A 76 -12.98 -0.30 -10.07
N ARG A 77 -13.87 0.20 -10.93
CA ARG A 77 -14.30 1.60 -10.86
C ARG A 77 -15.08 1.89 -9.57
N GLU A 78 -15.83 0.90 -9.09
CA GLU A 78 -16.66 0.92 -7.90
C GLU A 78 -15.84 0.74 -6.61
N HIS A 79 -14.75 -0.03 -6.70
CA HIS A 79 -13.82 -0.28 -5.60
C HIS A 79 -12.37 0.01 -6.04
N PRO A 80 -12.02 1.28 -6.27
CA PRO A 80 -10.68 1.65 -6.71
C PRO A 80 -9.66 1.49 -5.59
N PHE A 81 -8.40 1.27 -5.97
CA PHE A 81 -7.27 1.36 -5.04
C PHE A 81 -7.06 2.81 -4.59
N ALA A 82 -6.71 3.06 -3.34
CA ALA A 82 -6.12 4.34 -2.95
C ALA A 82 -4.69 4.42 -3.50
N PHE A 83 -4.38 5.44 -4.31
CA PHE A 83 -3.01 5.63 -4.79
C PHE A 83 -2.10 6.04 -3.63
N LEU A 84 -1.04 5.25 -3.41
CA LEU A 84 0.03 5.53 -2.48
C LEU A 84 1.34 5.63 -3.24
N TYR A 85 2.12 6.68 -2.99
CA TYR A 85 3.41 6.87 -3.64
C TYR A 85 4.33 5.67 -3.39
N GLY A 86 4.84 5.07 -4.47
CA GLY A 86 5.74 3.91 -4.43
C GLY A 86 5.05 2.54 -4.40
N MET A 87 3.71 2.48 -4.44
CA MET A 87 2.95 1.23 -4.56
C MET A 87 3.14 0.60 -5.95
N ASP A 88 2.84 -0.69 -6.08
CA ASP A 88 2.71 -1.30 -7.40
C ASP A 88 1.36 -0.92 -8.02
N VAL A 89 1.39 -0.34 -9.23
CA VAL A 89 0.21 0.00 -10.01
C VAL A 89 0.05 -0.97 -11.18
N LYS A 90 -1.19 -1.41 -11.43
CA LYS A 90 -1.57 -2.36 -12.48
C LYS A 90 -2.34 -1.66 -13.59
N ASN A 91 -1.98 -1.96 -14.84
CA ASN A 91 -2.68 -1.46 -16.01
C ASN A 91 -4.16 -1.86 -16.00
N GLY A 92 -5.05 -0.93 -16.35
CA GLY A 92 -6.49 -1.18 -16.44
C GLY A 92 -7.24 -1.12 -15.11
N SER A 93 -6.54 -1.00 -13.97
CA SER A 93 -7.16 -0.77 -12.67
C SER A 93 -7.41 0.72 -12.40
N TYR A 94 -8.39 1.00 -11.54
CA TYR A 94 -8.74 2.34 -11.09
C TYR A 94 -8.12 2.68 -9.73
N TYR A 95 -7.73 3.94 -9.60
CA TYR A 95 -7.06 4.48 -8.43
C TYR A 95 -7.71 5.80 -7.99
N SER A 96 -7.91 5.98 -6.69
CA SER A 96 -8.34 7.23 -6.09
C SER A 96 -7.15 8.06 -5.67
N TYR A 97 -7.14 9.33 -6.07
CA TYR A 97 -6.11 10.29 -5.67
C TYR A 97 -6.67 11.71 -5.72
N GLU A 98 -6.49 12.46 -4.63
CA GLU A 98 -6.97 13.85 -4.47
C GLU A 98 -8.45 14.06 -4.85
N GLY A 99 -9.32 13.13 -4.45
CA GLY A 99 -10.77 13.21 -4.71
C GLY A 99 -11.17 12.89 -6.15
N LYS A 100 -10.24 12.44 -6.98
CA LYS A 100 -10.48 12.05 -8.38
C LYS A 100 -10.18 10.58 -8.59
N LEU A 101 -10.84 10.03 -9.60
CA LEU A 101 -10.66 8.67 -10.07
C LEU A 101 -9.73 8.65 -11.28
N TRP A 102 -8.77 7.75 -11.26
CA TRP A 102 -7.73 7.63 -12.28
C TRP A 102 -7.65 6.20 -12.82
N LEU A 103 -7.63 6.02 -14.14
CA LEU A 103 -7.37 4.74 -14.80
C LEU A 103 -5.88 4.63 -15.12
N ALA A 104 -5.21 3.59 -14.63
CA ALA A 104 -3.84 3.31 -15.00
C ALA A 104 -3.76 2.81 -16.46
N ARG A 105 -2.87 3.41 -17.26
CA ARG A 105 -2.62 3.07 -18.67
C ARG A 105 -1.37 2.19 -18.88
N ALA A 106 -0.67 1.85 -17.80
CA ALA A 106 0.51 0.99 -17.81
C ALA A 106 0.70 0.30 -16.45
N ASP A 107 1.41 -0.82 -16.45
CA ASP A 107 1.95 -1.40 -15.21
C ASP A 107 3.11 -0.54 -14.73
N MET A 108 3.07 -0.10 -13.48
CA MET A 108 4.07 0.78 -12.87
C MET A 108 4.48 0.20 -11.52
N PRO A 109 5.44 -0.75 -11.49
CA PRO A 109 5.98 -1.23 -10.23
C PRO A 109 6.73 -0.10 -9.52
N ALA A 110 6.63 -0.04 -8.20
CA ALA A 110 7.24 1.04 -7.41
C ALA A 110 6.82 2.45 -7.89
N CYS A 111 5.53 2.66 -8.20
CA CYS A 111 5.06 3.83 -8.94
C CYS A 111 5.37 5.15 -8.22
N VAL A 112 6.30 5.93 -8.78
CA VAL A 112 6.63 7.30 -8.35
C VAL A 112 5.98 8.38 -9.21
N TRP A 113 5.17 7.96 -10.19
CA TRP A 113 4.47 8.82 -11.12
C TRP A 113 3.09 9.13 -10.55
N THR A 114 2.96 10.25 -9.85
CA THR A 114 1.72 10.62 -9.17
C THR A 114 0.59 10.95 -10.16
N PRO A 115 -0.64 10.41 -10.01
CA PRO A 115 -1.80 10.81 -10.81
C PRO A 115 -2.04 12.32 -10.78
N GLY A 116 -2.49 12.89 -11.90
CA GLY A 116 -2.72 14.34 -12.02
C GLY A 116 -1.48 15.20 -12.27
N THR A 117 -0.27 14.63 -12.25
CA THR A 117 0.94 15.33 -12.70
C THR A 117 0.84 15.62 -14.20
N GLU A 118 1.03 16.88 -14.59
CA GLU A 118 0.97 17.31 -15.98
C GLU A 118 1.97 16.55 -16.86
N GLY A 119 1.50 16.07 -18.02
CA GLY A 119 2.34 15.37 -19.00
C GLY A 119 2.55 13.87 -18.73
N LEU A 120 2.03 13.30 -17.63
CA LEU A 120 2.09 11.86 -17.39
C LEU A 120 0.98 11.11 -18.13
N TRP A 121 1.34 10.44 -19.22
CA TRP A 121 0.41 9.65 -20.05
C TRP A 121 -0.06 8.34 -19.38
N GLN A 122 0.61 7.91 -18.32
CA GLN A 122 0.30 6.67 -17.59
C GLN A 122 -1.04 6.76 -16.84
N TRP A 123 -1.61 7.97 -16.70
CA TRP A 123 -2.83 8.23 -15.94
C TRP A 123 -3.95 8.84 -16.78
N GLU A 124 -5.05 8.10 -16.84
CA GLU A 124 -6.40 8.45 -17.24
C GLU A 124 -7.25 9.22 -16.21
N GLU A 125 -7.57 10.52 -16.31
CA GLU A 125 -8.65 11.05 -15.44
C GLU A 125 -10.00 10.43 -15.84
N ALA A 126 -10.62 9.69 -14.91
CA ALA A 126 -11.83 8.90 -15.15
C ALA A 126 -13.09 9.48 -14.47
N GLY A 127 -12.97 10.60 -13.76
CA GLY A 127 -14.06 11.33 -13.11
C GLY A 127 -13.73 11.75 -11.67
N ALA A 128 -14.73 12.31 -10.98
CA ALA A 128 -14.69 12.53 -9.54
C ALA A 128 -15.12 11.26 -8.78
N ILE A 129 -14.72 11.17 -7.51
CA ILE A 129 -15.13 10.12 -6.56
C ILE A 129 -16.25 10.63 -5.66
#